data_AF-A0A1E5IWJ7-F1
#
_entry.id   AF-A0A1E5IWJ7-F1
#
_cell.length_a   1.000
_cell.length_b   1.000
_cell.length_c   1.000
_cell.angle_alpha   90.00
_cell.angle_beta   90.00
_cell.angle_gamma   90.00
#
_symmetry.space_group_name_H-M   'P 1'
#
loop_
_entity.id
_entity.type
_entity.pdbx_description
1 polymer ?
#
loop_
_entity_poly.entity_id
_entity_poly.type
_entity_poly.pdbx_seq_one_letter_code
_entity_poly.pdbx_strand_id
1 'polypeptide(L)'
;MAIKRLLKLTLYRGFTNKQLGSAISIVLVITAMTYSCKLLAMSTRDAILNFKQDTNTIVEQSHRLSKQHARQMELLSQKLDETQSAKIVLQSEFIGDMTQTAEQMLALANQYLPHYQHFLANIDKDSDCYQPEQLAQFQQTTTELQDYVDNIDSLLTTRDEAEAFSALMAFNLGQTQVNMLVDMFEVSKFCYLSEALPPLVEDVQSVETELVEKLIQHGAIDEFDHATSQTDRTRAPEPQSQQPQNKSVETLTLSYEFTANDLPYFNDLSTLEVSDISELKQLTLTNQLRINDQLQLQLPDAALADISLPYQARITGVVETDNERITLDILLIRSPSYSIDAMSFNDPQIASCIKASAKQLQLTNSNELTQLNCRLSSTVNLDDLQKFKQLQTVSLMGGKLTDLSPLSSLAQLEMLNIELSQIAKFGDISRLSANLMLSNIDTQDWQALAQSQATSVSIMNITDCSRLAPLAHQPNVALMYKGLNPNEIMALMQQVDKSNRSLTVLTDCPAPKN
;
A
#
# COMPACT_ATOMS: atom_id res chain seq x y z
N MET A 1 20.75 54.25 13.32
CA MET A 1 21.95 55.05 13.64
C MET A 1 22.24 54.99 15.15
N ALA A 2 22.87 53.92 15.66
CA ALA A 2 23.21 53.80 17.09
C ALA A 2 24.42 52.89 17.42
N ILE A 3 25.02 52.19 16.46
CA ILE A 3 26.19 51.33 16.67
C ILE A 3 27.48 52.16 16.56
N LYS A 4 27.73 53.06 17.52
CA LYS A 4 29.01 53.83 17.57
C LYS A 4 29.39 54.48 18.92
N ARG A 5 28.86 54.02 20.07
CA ARG A 5 29.11 54.66 21.38
C ARG A 5 29.50 53.78 22.58
N LEU A 6 29.64 52.46 22.43
CA LEU A 6 29.99 51.55 23.54
C LEU A 6 31.39 50.91 23.47
N LEU A 7 32.23 51.33 22.50
CA LEU A 7 33.64 50.93 22.38
C LEU A 7 34.57 52.11 22.72
N LYS A 8 34.63 52.47 24.02
CA LYS A 8 35.71 53.26 24.63
C LYS A 8 35.54 53.33 26.15
N LEU A 9 36.17 52.40 26.88
CA LEU A 9 36.75 52.57 28.24
C LEU A 9 37.21 51.23 28.85
N THR A 10 38.01 50.47 28.12
CA THR A 10 38.97 49.53 28.73
C THR A 10 40.35 50.18 28.69
N LEU A 11 40.80 50.72 29.83
CA LEU A 11 42.19 50.63 30.30
C LEU A 11 42.41 51.40 31.61
N TYR A 12 43.24 50.77 32.44
CA TYR A 12 44.02 51.27 33.58
C TYR A 12 43.50 51.15 35.03
N ARG A 13 44.44 50.60 35.82
CA ARG A 13 44.52 50.47 37.29
C ARG A 13 43.64 49.37 37.89
N GLY A 14 44.31 48.25 38.21
CA GLY A 14 43.70 47.15 38.94
C GLY A 14 43.49 47.47 40.42
N PHE A 15 42.79 46.57 41.10
CA PHE A 15 42.70 46.57 42.55
C PHE A 15 43.04 45.20 43.13
N THR A 16 43.66 45.25 44.29
CA THR A 16 44.14 44.11 45.05
C THR A 16 43.01 43.36 45.75
N ASN A 17 43.16 42.05 45.76
CA ASN A 17 42.59 41.05 46.67
C ASN A 17 41.81 41.59 47.89
N LYS A 18 40.48 41.74 47.74
CA LYS A 18 39.49 41.48 48.81
C LYS A 18 38.10 41.28 48.20
N GLN A 19 37.30 40.40 48.81
CA GLN A 19 36.00 39.92 48.33
C GLN A 19 36.03 38.94 47.14
N LEU A 20 36.93 37.95 47.24
CA LEU A 20 36.50 36.56 47.03
C LEU A 20 35.22 36.34 47.88
N GLY A 21 34.07 36.14 47.25
CA GLY A 21 32.81 35.94 47.99
C GLY A 21 31.51 36.02 47.18
N SER A 22 31.43 36.86 46.13
CA SER A 22 30.20 37.03 45.34
C SER A 22 30.33 36.77 43.83
N ALA A 23 31.56 36.59 43.31
CA ALA A 23 31.80 36.40 41.88
C ALA A 23 31.60 34.95 41.37
N ILE A 24 31.57 33.94 42.26
CA ILE A 24 31.46 32.52 41.86
C ILE A 24 29.99 32.10 41.64
N SER A 25 29.02 32.76 42.30
CA SER A 25 27.60 32.41 42.15
C SER A 25 26.92 32.97 40.89
N ILE A 26 27.53 33.94 40.19
CA ILE A 26 26.92 34.55 38.99
C ILE A 26 27.43 33.89 37.70
N VAL A 27 28.70 33.45 37.66
CA VAL A 27 29.24 32.72 36.51
C VAL A 27 28.60 31.34 36.36
N LEU A 28 28.30 30.65 37.47
CA LEU A 28 27.59 29.36 37.48
C LEU A 28 26.11 29.45 37.09
N VAL A 29 25.46 30.61 37.26
CA VAL A 29 24.06 30.81 36.81
C VAL A 29 24.00 31.13 35.31
N ILE A 30 25.00 31.85 34.79
CA ILE A 30 25.05 32.21 33.36
C ILE A 30 25.54 31.03 32.48
N THR A 31 26.33 30.09 32.99
CA THR A 31 26.63 28.83 32.28
C THR A 31 25.57 27.73 32.48
N ALA A 32 24.68 27.85 33.47
CA ALA A 32 23.52 26.96 33.61
C ALA A 32 22.33 27.36 32.70
N MET A 33 22.27 28.62 32.24
CA MET A 33 21.16 29.13 31.40
C MET A 33 21.34 28.92 29.87
N THR A 34 22.35 28.17 29.43
CA THR A 34 22.47 27.71 28.02
C THR A 34 22.57 26.20 27.85
N TYR A 35 22.59 25.43 28.95
CA TYR A 35 22.46 23.97 28.95
C TYR A 35 21.14 23.47 29.55
N SER A 36 20.16 24.36 29.73
CA SER A 36 18.78 23.96 29.48
C SER A 36 18.62 23.69 27.99
N CYS A 37 18.99 22.47 27.58
CA CYS A 37 18.34 21.87 26.43
C CYS A 37 16.86 21.78 26.81
N LYS A 38 16.10 22.82 26.47
CA LYS A 38 14.72 22.61 26.06
C LYS A 38 14.84 21.67 24.88
N LEU A 39 14.63 20.37 25.14
CA LEU A 39 13.84 19.59 24.22
C LEU A 39 12.64 20.49 23.91
N LEU A 40 12.65 21.09 22.73
CA LEU A 40 11.41 21.41 22.07
C LEU A 40 10.74 20.05 21.97
N ALA A 41 9.74 19.81 22.83
CA ALA A 41 8.89 18.65 22.70
C ALA A 41 8.41 18.68 21.25
N MET A 42 8.84 17.69 20.48
CA MET A 42 8.51 17.60 19.07
C MET A 42 6.99 17.64 18.98
N SER A 43 6.43 18.54 18.17
CA SER A 43 4.97 18.60 18.13
C SER A 43 4.44 17.26 17.62
N THR A 44 3.24 16.84 18.05
CA THR A 44 2.62 15.59 17.57
C THR A 44 2.67 15.50 16.04
N ARG A 45 2.46 16.62 15.36
CA ARG A 45 2.58 16.75 13.90
C ARG A 45 4.00 16.50 13.37
N ASP A 46 5.03 17.04 14.01
CA ASP A 46 6.42 16.82 13.62
C ASP A 46 6.86 15.36 13.88
N ALA A 47 6.38 14.76 14.98
CA ALA A 47 6.61 13.35 15.29
C ALA A 47 6.01 12.43 14.21
N ILE A 48 4.78 12.72 13.79
CA ILE A 48 4.08 12.03 12.70
C ILE A 48 4.82 12.18 11.35
N LEU A 49 5.25 13.40 11.01
CA LEU A 49 5.96 13.66 9.75
C LEU A 49 7.33 12.95 9.71
N ASN A 50 8.10 13.04 10.79
CA ASN A 50 9.39 12.37 10.88
C ASN A 50 9.24 10.85 10.84
N PHE A 51 8.27 10.28 11.59
CA PHE A 51 8.04 8.84 11.56
C PHE A 51 7.59 8.34 10.18
N LYS A 52 6.75 9.10 9.46
CA LYS A 52 6.41 8.81 8.06
C LYS A 52 7.65 8.85 7.15
N GLN A 53 8.48 9.88 7.27
CA GLN A 53 9.69 10.03 6.45
C GLN A 53 10.72 8.93 6.71
N ASP A 54 10.99 8.62 7.98
CA ASP A 54 12.01 7.65 8.41
C ASP A 54 11.69 6.22 7.97
N THR A 55 10.40 5.90 7.78
CA THR A 55 9.92 4.56 7.41
C THR A 55 9.53 4.41 5.94
N ASN A 56 9.45 5.50 5.17
CA ASN A 56 8.94 5.47 3.79
C ASN A 56 9.69 4.47 2.89
N THR A 57 11.02 4.40 3.00
CA THR A 57 11.85 3.46 2.24
C THR A 57 11.63 2.01 2.63
N ILE A 58 11.34 1.74 3.91
CA ILE A 58 11.01 0.39 4.43
C ILE A 58 9.70 -0.09 3.79
N VAL A 59 8.70 0.80 3.71
CA VAL A 59 7.38 0.51 3.15
C VAL A 59 7.43 0.35 1.62
N GLU A 60 8.18 1.20 0.92
CA GLU A 60 8.44 1.02 -0.52
C GLU A 60 9.22 -0.27 -0.84
N GLN A 61 10.03 -0.76 0.11
CA GLN A 61 10.68 -2.07 0.00
C GLN A 61 9.69 -3.21 0.29
N SER A 62 8.86 -3.10 1.34
CA SER A 62 7.86 -4.14 1.67
C SER A 62 6.87 -4.33 0.54
N HIS A 63 6.26 -3.27 0.00
CA HIS A 63 5.33 -3.39 -1.13
C HIS A 63 5.95 -4.07 -2.37
N ARG A 64 7.25 -3.88 -2.63
CA ARG A 64 7.96 -4.59 -3.72
C ARG A 64 8.14 -6.07 -3.41
N LEU A 65 8.49 -6.41 -2.17
CA LEU A 65 8.55 -7.81 -1.72
C LEU A 65 7.16 -8.45 -1.74
N SER A 66 6.08 -7.75 -1.37
CA SER A 66 4.70 -8.25 -1.47
C SER A 66 4.30 -8.57 -2.92
N LYS A 67 4.68 -7.72 -3.89
CA LYS A 67 4.45 -8.00 -5.32
C LYS A 67 5.30 -9.17 -5.84
N GLN A 68 6.51 -9.35 -5.33
CA GLN A 68 7.35 -10.51 -5.63
C GLN A 68 6.75 -11.79 -5.03
N HIS A 69 6.35 -11.74 -3.76
CA HIS A 69 5.73 -12.84 -3.04
C HIS A 69 4.42 -13.31 -3.69
N ALA A 70 3.57 -12.39 -4.17
CA ALA A 70 2.37 -12.75 -4.92
C ALA A 70 2.68 -13.59 -6.19
N ARG A 71 3.69 -13.20 -6.97
CA ARG A 71 4.16 -13.97 -8.15
C ARG A 71 4.76 -15.32 -7.75
N GLN A 72 5.48 -15.36 -6.62
CA GLN A 72 6.01 -16.61 -6.08
C GLN A 72 4.85 -17.55 -5.67
N MET A 73 3.82 -17.06 -4.99
CA MET A 73 2.65 -17.86 -4.62
C MET A 73 1.90 -18.43 -5.83
N GLU A 74 1.78 -17.66 -6.91
CA GLU A 74 1.23 -18.17 -8.18
C GLU A 74 2.10 -19.30 -8.76
N LEU A 75 3.42 -19.12 -8.84
CA LEU A 75 4.35 -20.13 -9.32
C LEU A 75 4.41 -21.37 -8.41
N LEU A 76 4.24 -21.21 -7.10
CA LEU A 76 4.13 -22.31 -6.13
C LEU A 76 2.88 -23.15 -6.41
N SER A 77 1.74 -22.50 -6.69
CA SER A 77 0.50 -23.18 -7.07
C SER A 77 0.68 -23.95 -8.40
N GLN A 78 1.23 -23.29 -9.43
CA GLN A 78 1.50 -23.92 -10.72
C GLN A 78 2.42 -25.15 -10.57
N LYS A 79 3.51 -25.04 -9.80
CA LYS A 79 4.42 -26.16 -9.53
C LYS A 79 3.76 -27.31 -8.77
N LEU A 80 2.86 -27.01 -7.83
CA LEU A 80 2.11 -28.03 -7.11
C LEU A 80 1.15 -28.78 -8.05
N ASP A 81 0.46 -28.06 -8.93
CA ASP A 81 -0.42 -28.62 -9.96
C ASP A 81 0.35 -29.48 -10.99
N GLU A 82 1.51 -29.01 -11.45
CA GLU A 82 2.38 -29.74 -12.39
C GLU A 82 2.96 -31.03 -11.81
N THR A 83 3.47 -30.95 -10.57
CA THR A 83 4.21 -32.06 -9.95
C THR A 83 3.33 -33.05 -9.20
N GLN A 84 2.15 -32.61 -8.74
CA GLN A 84 1.25 -33.35 -7.85
C GLN A 84 1.98 -33.89 -6.59
N SER A 85 3.05 -33.22 -6.17
CA SER A 85 3.96 -33.65 -5.09
C SER A 85 4.45 -32.44 -4.31
N ALA A 86 3.95 -32.28 -3.09
CA ALA A 86 4.43 -31.24 -2.19
C ALA A 86 5.91 -31.45 -1.83
N LYS A 87 6.39 -32.69 -1.86
CA LYS A 87 7.80 -33.00 -1.63
C LYS A 87 8.72 -32.48 -2.73
N ILE A 88 8.33 -32.60 -4.00
CA ILE A 88 9.09 -32.03 -5.13
C ILE A 88 9.08 -30.50 -5.05
N VAL A 89 7.93 -29.88 -4.71
CA VAL A 89 7.84 -28.42 -4.53
C VAL A 89 8.76 -27.95 -3.41
N LEU A 90 8.70 -28.56 -2.21
CA LEU A 90 9.56 -28.18 -1.07
C LEU A 90 11.05 -28.38 -1.31
N GLN A 91 11.43 -29.29 -2.21
CA GLN A 91 12.83 -29.56 -2.57
C GLN A 91 13.31 -28.75 -3.78
N SER A 92 12.48 -27.85 -4.31
CA SER A 92 12.84 -27.00 -5.45
C SER A 92 13.64 -25.77 -5.00
N GLU A 93 14.60 -25.34 -5.83
CA GLU A 93 15.45 -24.16 -5.57
C GLU A 93 14.62 -22.87 -5.35
N PHE A 94 13.45 -22.79 -6.01
CA PHE A 94 12.47 -21.73 -5.88
C PHE A 94 11.95 -21.50 -4.44
N ILE A 95 11.94 -22.53 -3.59
CA ILE A 95 11.58 -22.35 -2.17
C ILE A 95 12.63 -21.51 -1.44
N GLY A 96 13.91 -21.59 -1.85
CA GLY A 96 14.96 -20.72 -1.35
C GLY A 96 14.71 -19.24 -1.66
N ASP A 97 14.20 -18.92 -2.86
CA ASP A 97 13.85 -17.55 -3.25
C ASP A 97 12.69 -16.99 -2.39
N MET A 98 11.73 -17.85 -2.03
CA MET A 98 10.63 -17.50 -1.12
C MET A 98 11.13 -17.30 0.33
N THR A 99 11.98 -18.20 0.83
CA THR A 99 12.66 -18.05 2.13
C THR A 99 13.41 -16.72 2.20
N GLN A 100 14.20 -16.39 1.19
CA GLN A 100 14.91 -15.12 1.12
C GLN A 100 13.96 -13.90 1.09
N THR A 101 12.81 -14.02 0.42
CA THR A 101 11.80 -12.95 0.38
C THR A 101 11.17 -12.74 1.76
N ALA A 102 10.91 -13.82 2.50
CA ALA A 102 10.42 -13.77 3.88
C ALA A 102 11.48 -13.22 4.86
N GLU A 103 12.75 -13.64 4.75
CA GLU A 103 13.87 -13.08 5.52
C GLU A 103 14.00 -11.56 5.31
N GLN A 104 13.90 -11.10 4.06
CA GLN A 104 13.97 -9.69 3.72
C GLN A 104 12.78 -8.91 4.31
N MET A 105 11.57 -9.43 4.19
CA MET A 105 10.37 -8.80 4.77
C MET A 105 10.44 -8.72 6.30
N LEU A 106 10.90 -9.78 6.95
CA LEU A 106 11.11 -9.80 8.39
C LEU A 106 12.24 -8.86 8.84
N ALA A 107 13.29 -8.69 8.02
CA ALA A 107 14.34 -7.71 8.25
C ALA A 107 13.81 -6.26 8.15
N LEU A 108 12.88 -5.98 7.22
CA LEU A 108 12.20 -4.69 7.14
C LEU A 108 11.30 -4.43 8.37
N ALA A 109 10.55 -5.44 8.82
CA ALA A 109 9.74 -5.36 10.04
C ALA A 109 10.61 -5.09 11.29
N ASN A 110 11.76 -5.75 11.41
CA ASN A 110 12.73 -5.52 12.47
C ASN A 110 13.38 -4.11 12.39
N GLN A 111 13.56 -3.54 11.19
CA GLN A 111 13.99 -2.15 11.03
C GLN A 111 12.89 -1.16 11.42
N TYR A 112 11.62 -1.47 11.14
CA TYR A 112 10.47 -0.62 11.42
C TYR A 112 10.21 -0.43 12.93
N LEU A 113 10.28 -1.51 13.71
CA LEU A 113 9.95 -1.50 15.14
C LEU A 113 10.67 -0.42 15.97
N PRO A 114 12.01 -0.20 15.84
CA PRO A 114 12.70 0.92 16.47
C PRO A 114 12.16 2.31 16.10
N HIS A 115 11.74 2.53 14.85
CA HIS A 115 11.13 3.79 14.43
C HIS A 115 9.76 4.01 15.10
N TYR A 116 8.93 2.95 15.18
CA TYR A 116 7.64 3.03 15.88
C TYR A 116 7.80 3.24 17.39
N GLN A 117 8.78 2.58 18.01
CA GLN A 117 9.14 2.82 19.42
C GLN A 117 9.64 4.27 19.64
N HIS A 118 10.44 4.80 18.72
CA HIS A 118 10.89 6.20 18.79
C HIS A 118 9.73 7.18 18.62
N PHE A 119 8.81 6.91 17.70
CA PHE A 119 7.59 7.68 17.50
C PHE A 119 6.74 7.74 18.78
N LEU A 120 6.41 6.59 19.37
CA LEU A 120 5.66 6.50 20.63
C LEU A 120 6.36 7.16 21.82
N ALA A 121 7.69 7.29 21.79
CA ALA A 121 8.47 7.98 22.83
C ALA A 121 8.48 9.51 22.68
N ASN A 122 8.11 10.05 21.51
CA ASN A 122 8.19 11.48 21.19
C ASN A 122 6.84 12.12 20.82
N ILE A 123 5.74 11.36 20.83
CA ILE A 123 4.38 11.86 20.65
C ILE A 123 3.73 12.22 21.99
N ASP A 124 2.75 13.13 21.98
CA ASP A 124 1.96 13.44 23.18
C ASP A 124 1.20 12.20 23.66
N LYS A 125 1.04 12.03 24.97
CA LYS A 125 0.35 10.87 25.56
C LYS A 125 -1.17 10.97 25.49
N ASP A 126 -1.68 12.20 25.39
CA ASP A 126 -3.11 12.44 25.17
C ASP A 126 -3.47 12.35 23.67
N SER A 127 -2.50 12.01 22.81
CA SER A 127 -2.69 11.79 21.38
C SER A 127 -3.41 10.47 21.08
N ASP A 128 -4.29 10.46 20.09
CA ASP A 128 -4.88 9.22 19.54
C ASP A 128 -3.83 8.28 18.92
N CYS A 129 -2.66 8.82 18.57
CA CYS A 129 -1.50 8.07 18.09
C CYS A 129 -0.64 7.46 19.19
N TYR A 130 -0.89 7.77 20.46
CA TYR A 130 -0.20 7.13 21.56
C TYR A 130 -0.79 5.74 21.81
N GLN A 131 -0.32 4.75 21.03
CA GLN A 131 -0.84 3.38 21.01
C GLN A 131 0.22 2.36 21.51
N PRO A 132 0.71 2.48 22.77
CA PRO A 132 1.78 1.63 23.29
C PRO A 132 1.43 0.13 23.38
N GLU A 133 0.14 -0.21 23.41
CA GLU A 133 -0.32 -1.61 23.42
C GLU A 133 -0.06 -2.33 22.09
N GLN A 134 -0.11 -1.62 20.96
CA GLN A 134 0.20 -2.18 19.63
C GLN A 134 1.69 -2.54 19.51
N LEU A 135 2.60 -1.76 20.10
CA LEU A 135 4.04 -2.07 20.05
C LEU A 135 4.35 -3.45 20.64
N ALA A 136 3.67 -3.84 21.73
CA ALA A 136 3.84 -5.17 22.32
C ALA A 136 3.28 -6.28 21.42
N GLN A 137 2.13 -6.05 20.77
CA GLN A 137 1.57 -6.99 19.79
C GLN A 137 2.50 -7.16 18.58
N PHE A 138 2.99 -6.06 18.02
CA PHE A 138 3.91 -6.07 16.89
C PHE A 138 5.21 -6.79 17.22
N GLN A 139 5.81 -6.53 18.39
CA GLN A 139 6.98 -7.26 18.89
C GLN A 139 6.71 -8.76 19.06
N GLN A 140 5.54 -9.14 19.58
CA GLN A 140 5.14 -10.55 19.71
C GLN A 140 5.01 -11.21 18.33
N THR A 141 4.27 -10.60 17.39
CA THR A 141 4.07 -11.14 16.04
C THR A 141 5.40 -11.23 15.27
N THR A 142 6.29 -10.24 15.36
CA THR A 142 7.66 -10.36 14.81
C THR A 142 8.44 -11.51 15.44
N THR A 143 8.31 -11.74 16.74
CA THR A 143 8.99 -12.87 17.41
C THR A 143 8.46 -14.22 16.93
N GLU A 144 7.12 -14.38 16.86
CA GLU A 144 6.47 -15.59 16.36
C GLU A 144 6.83 -15.86 14.89
N LEU A 145 7.01 -14.82 14.08
CA LEU A 145 7.42 -14.93 12.67
C LEU A 145 8.93 -15.08 12.47
N GLN A 146 9.76 -14.62 13.42
CA GLN A 146 11.19 -14.96 13.48
C GLN A 146 11.38 -16.44 13.79
N ASP A 147 10.65 -16.97 14.78
CA ASP A 147 10.63 -18.41 15.07
C ASP A 147 10.19 -19.23 13.85
N TYR A 148 9.25 -18.73 13.03
CA TYR A 148 8.91 -19.36 11.75
C TYR A 148 10.09 -19.32 10.76
N VAL A 149 10.65 -18.14 10.46
CA VAL A 149 11.72 -17.97 9.45
C VAL A 149 12.96 -18.80 9.82
N ASP A 150 13.40 -18.74 11.08
CA ASP A 150 14.56 -19.49 11.59
C ASP A 150 14.39 -21.01 11.49
N ASN A 151 13.15 -21.50 11.37
CA ASN A 151 12.83 -22.92 11.30
C ASN A 151 12.29 -23.37 9.92
N ILE A 152 12.32 -22.53 8.88
CA ILE A 152 11.89 -22.91 7.52
C ILE A 152 12.63 -24.16 7.03
N ASP A 153 13.95 -24.24 7.21
CA ASP A 153 14.76 -25.42 6.83
C ASP A 153 14.24 -26.73 7.43
N SER A 154 13.67 -26.69 8.64
CA SER A 154 13.09 -27.88 9.28
C SER A 154 11.86 -28.39 8.53
N LEU A 155 11.04 -27.48 7.96
CA LEU A 155 9.89 -27.81 7.13
C LEU A 155 10.32 -28.50 5.82
N LEU A 156 11.51 -28.22 5.31
CA LEU A 156 12.02 -28.85 4.08
C LEU A 156 12.43 -30.33 4.31
N THR A 157 12.67 -30.75 5.57
CA THR A 157 13.19 -32.07 5.92
C THR A 157 12.12 -33.16 6.07
N THR A 158 11.39 -33.43 4.99
CA THR A 158 10.21 -34.33 4.99
C THR A 158 10.50 -35.75 4.49
N ARG A 159 9.90 -36.76 5.14
CA ARG A 159 10.12 -38.19 4.89
C ARG A 159 9.20 -38.71 3.79
N ASP A 160 7.92 -38.37 3.85
CA ASP A 160 6.88 -38.78 2.89
C ASP A 160 6.04 -37.59 2.41
N GLU A 161 5.14 -37.82 1.46
CA GLU A 161 4.29 -36.78 0.87
C GLU A 161 3.28 -36.18 1.85
N ALA A 162 2.84 -36.91 2.88
CA ALA A 162 1.87 -36.37 3.86
C ALA A 162 2.56 -35.38 4.81
N GLU A 163 3.77 -35.70 5.25
CA GLU A 163 4.63 -34.78 5.99
C GLU A 163 5.00 -33.57 5.10
N ALA A 164 5.39 -33.80 3.84
CA ALA A 164 5.72 -32.74 2.88
C ALA A 164 4.55 -31.80 2.59
N PHE A 165 3.35 -32.33 2.37
CA PHE A 165 2.16 -31.51 2.15
C PHE A 165 1.87 -30.59 3.35
N SER A 166 2.03 -31.13 4.55
CA SER A 166 1.77 -30.41 5.79
C SER A 166 2.81 -29.33 6.07
N ALA A 167 4.08 -29.63 5.76
CA ALA A 167 5.16 -28.65 5.77
C ALA A 167 4.96 -27.55 4.73
N LEU A 168 4.48 -27.86 3.52
CA LEU A 168 4.19 -26.88 2.48
C LEU A 168 3.03 -25.94 2.88
N MET A 169 2.04 -26.46 3.61
CA MET A 169 0.96 -25.64 4.16
C MET A 169 1.42 -24.76 5.33
N ALA A 170 2.24 -25.28 6.24
CA ALA A 170 2.87 -24.48 7.30
C ALA A 170 3.81 -23.41 6.73
N PHE A 171 4.52 -23.74 5.66
CA PHE A 171 5.34 -22.81 4.89
C PHE A 171 4.48 -21.70 4.28
N ASN A 172 3.44 -22.03 3.52
CA ASN A 172 2.50 -21.06 2.92
C ASN A 172 1.88 -20.13 3.99
N LEU A 173 1.45 -20.68 5.13
CA LEU A 173 0.93 -19.91 6.26
C LEU A 173 1.94 -18.88 6.77
N GLY A 174 3.16 -19.32 7.11
CA GLY A 174 4.20 -18.44 7.62
C GLY A 174 4.65 -17.41 6.58
N GLN A 175 4.79 -17.80 5.31
CA GLN A 175 5.06 -16.89 4.19
C GLN A 175 4.01 -15.78 4.10
N THR A 176 2.72 -16.15 4.11
CA THR A 176 1.60 -15.19 4.04
C THR A 176 1.63 -14.22 5.23
N GLN A 177 1.86 -14.73 6.45
CA GLN A 177 1.93 -13.89 7.65
C GLN A 177 3.16 -12.97 7.69
N VAL A 178 4.34 -13.47 7.30
CA VAL A 178 5.55 -12.65 7.14
C VAL A 178 5.32 -11.57 6.10
N ASN A 179 4.70 -11.90 4.96
CA ASN A 179 4.45 -10.95 3.88
C ASN A 179 3.55 -9.78 4.29
N MET A 180 2.56 -10.02 5.16
CA MET A 180 1.67 -8.98 5.66
C MET A 180 2.23 -8.20 6.87
N LEU A 181 3.43 -8.53 7.36
CA LEU A 181 3.93 -8.05 8.66
C LEU A 181 4.18 -6.52 8.69
N VAL A 182 4.83 -5.98 7.66
CA VAL A 182 5.08 -4.53 7.57
C VAL A 182 3.77 -3.78 7.32
N ASP A 183 2.90 -4.30 6.45
CA ASP A 183 1.61 -3.70 6.15
C ASP A 183 0.71 -3.65 7.40
N MET A 184 0.74 -4.68 8.26
CA MET A 184 0.09 -4.67 9.57
C MET A 184 0.62 -3.55 10.48
N PHE A 185 1.91 -3.22 10.41
CA PHE A 185 2.48 -2.11 11.18
C PHE A 185 2.10 -0.75 10.61
N GLU A 186 1.93 -0.62 9.29
CA GLU A 186 1.39 0.59 8.67
C GLU A 186 -0.03 0.89 9.17
N VAL A 187 -0.80 -0.12 9.59
CA VAL A 187 -2.13 0.10 10.18
C VAL A 187 -2.07 1.00 11.43
N SER A 188 -0.96 0.98 12.20
CA SER A 188 -0.80 1.88 13.35
C SER A 188 -0.72 3.37 12.99
N LYS A 189 -0.18 3.70 11.80
CA LYS A 189 -0.01 5.09 11.35
C LYS A 189 -1.33 5.78 11.04
N PHE A 190 -2.42 5.04 10.90
CA PHE A 190 -3.72 5.64 10.60
C PHE A 190 -4.30 6.51 11.73
N CYS A 191 -3.74 6.44 12.93
CA CYS A 191 -4.00 7.38 14.01
C CYS A 191 -3.76 8.86 13.61
N TYR A 192 -2.87 9.13 12.63
CA TYR A 192 -2.56 10.48 12.16
C TYR A 192 -3.82 11.27 11.73
N LEU A 193 -4.85 10.54 11.31
CA LEU A 193 -6.09 11.06 10.75
C LEU A 193 -6.95 11.79 11.79
N SER A 194 -6.91 11.39 13.06
CA SER A 194 -7.67 12.07 14.12
C SER A 194 -6.89 13.21 14.76
N GLU A 195 -5.56 13.14 14.81
CA GLU A 195 -4.68 14.27 15.21
C GLU A 195 -4.80 15.50 14.28
N ALA A 196 -5.21 15.30 13.02
CA ALA A 196 -5.38 16.37 12.04
C ALA A 196 -6.67 17.21 12.22
N LEU A 197 -7.46 16.94 13.28
CA LEU A 197 -8.77 17.54 13.58
C LEU A 197 -8.77 18.35 14.90
N PRO A 198 -8.47 19.67 14.86
CA PRO A 198 -8.98 20.61 15.86
C PRO A 198 -10.51 20.73 15.77
N PRO A 199 -11.21 21.27 16.79
CA PRO A 199 -12.65 21.48 16.75
C PRO A 199 -13.02 22.57 15.71
N LEU A 200 -13.35 22.14 14.49
CA LEU A 200 -13.78 22.98 13.37
C LEU A 200 -15.20 23.54 13.57
N VAL A 201 -15.35 24.53 14.44
CA VAL A 201 -16.63 25.24 14.66
C VAL A 201 -16.55 26.76 14.54
N GLU A 202 -15.39 27.41 14.74
CA GLU A 202 -15.33 28.89 14.87
C GLU A 202 -14.79 29.69 13.66
N ASP A 203 -13.88 29.16 12.83
CA ASP A 203 -13.14 30.01 11.85
C ASP A 203 -13.71 30.09 10.41
N VAL A 204 -14.80 29.38 10.09
CA VAL A 204 -15.30 29.25 8.69
C VAL A 204 -15.88 30.56 8.11
N GLN A 205 -16.18 31.58 8.93
CA GLN A 205 -16.88 32.80 8.48
C GLN A 205 -16.00 33.94 7.96
N SER A 206 -14.66 33.85 8.00
CA SER A 206 -13.78 35.01 7.74
C SER A 206 -13.07 35.04 6.38
N VAL A 207 -13.04 33.93 5.63
CA VAL A 207 -12.12 33.76 4.48
C VAL A 207 -12.77 33.94 3.09
N GLU A 208 -14.09 33.82 2.96
CA GLU A 208 -14.76 33.84 1.64
C GLU A 208 -14.74 35.20 0.91
N THR A 209 -14.49 36.33 1.59
CA THR A 209 -14.71 37.66 1.01
C THR A 209 -13.49 38.25 0.27
N GLU A 210 -12.24 37.86 0.60
CA GLU A 210 -11.05 38.59 0.10
C GLU A 210 -10.45 38.04 -1.21
N LEU A 211 -10.84 36.83 -1.64
CA LEU A 211 -10.23 36.16 -2.81
C LEU A 211 -10.92 36.46 -4.14
N VAL A 212 -12.19 36.90 -4.11
CA VAL A 212 -13.02 37.08 -5.31
C VAL A 212 -12.74 38.41 -6.05
N GLU A 213 -12.31 39.46 -5.34
CA GLU A 213 -12.06 40.78 -5.97
C GLU A 213 -10.75 40.85 -6.80
N LYS A 214 -9.76 39.99 -6.55
CA LYS A 214 -8.41 40.12 -7.15
C LYS A 214 -8.23 39.45 -8.52
N LEU A 215 -9.15 38.58 -8.95
CA LEU A 215 -8.97 37.75 -10.15
C LEU A 215 -9.70 38.26 -11.42
N ILE A 216 -10.32 39.45 -11.37
CA ILE A 216 -11.04 40.04 -12.51
C ILE A 216 -10.17 41.02 -13.34
N GLN A 217 -8.99 41.42 -12.87
CA GLN A 217 -8.30 42.61 -13.40
C GLN A 217 -7.27 42.45 -14.54
N HIS A 218 -6.78 41.24 -14.89
CA HIS A 218 -5.61 41.11 -15.80
C HIS A 218 -5.71 39.96 -16.82
N GLY A 219 -6.32 40.22 -17.98
CA GLY A 219 -6.28 39.31 -19.14
C GLY A 219 -5.67 39.95 -20.39
N ALA A 220 -5.03 39.13 -21.26
CA ALA A 220 -4.81 39.30 -22.71
C ALA A 220 -3.70 38.34 -23.21
N ILE A 221 -3.70 37.98 -24.50
CA ILE A 221 -2.78 37.06 -25.21
C ILE A 221 -2.26 37.74 -26.51
N ASP A 222 -1.51 37.01 -27.36
CA ASP A 222 -1.05 37.27 -28.77
C ASP A 222 0.43 37.72 -28.95
N GLU A 223 1.19 37.45 -30.03
CA GLU A 223 1.35 36.31 -30.99
C GLU A 223 2.64 36.54 -31.89
N PHE A 224 3.35 35.50 -32.36
CA PHE A 224 4.41 35.45 -33.44
C PHE A 224 5.67 36.40 -33.38
N ASP A 225 6.80 36.25 -34.11
CA ASP A 225 7.16 35.51 -35.35
C ASP A 225 8.68 35.12 -35.52
N HIS A 226 9.01 34.42 -36.64
CA HIS A 226 10.26 33.77 -37.14
C HIS A 226 11.69 34.41 -37.04
N ALA A 227 12.77 33.58 -37.06
CA ALA A 227 13.71 33.41 -38.23
C ALA A 227 15.05 32.59 -38.02
N THR A 228 15.17 31.44 -38.73
CA THR A 228 16.33 30.80 -39.45
C THR A 228 17.84 31.02 -39.12
N SER A 229 18.66 29.94 -39.08
CA SER A 229 19.71 29.60 -40.11
C SER A 229 20.65 28.40 -39.79
N GLN A 230 20.66 27.42 -40.71
CA GLN A 230 21.72 26.53 -41.28
C GLN A 230 23.22 26.77 -40.88
N THR A 231 24.13 25.78 -40.83
CA THR A 231 24.68 24.84 -41.88
C THR A 231 25.56 23.72 -41.23
N ASP A 232 26.11 22.65 -41.83
CA ASP A 232 25.84 21.75 -42.99
C ASP A 232 26.89 20.56 -43.02
N ARG A 233 26.56 19.34 -43.53
CA ARG A 233 27.41 18.14 -43.86
C ARG A 233 28.11 17.31 -42.74
N THR A 234 28.39 15.99 -42.84
CA THR A 234 28.50 15.06 -44.01
C THR A 234 28.31 13.54 -43.68
N ARG A 235 27.61 12.83 -44.60
CA ARG A 235 27.64 11.40 -45.05
C ARG A 235 28.27 10.24 -44.23
N ALA A 236 27.54 9.11 -44.21
CA ALA A 236 27.88 7.78 -43.66
C ALA A 236 28.85 6.89 -44.49
N PRO A 237 29.17 5.69 -43.99
CA PRO A 237 28.91 4.45 -44.75
C PRO A 237 28.23 3.31 -43.95
N GLU A 238 27.51 2.43 -44.67
CA GLU A 238 26.78 1.25 -44.15
C GLU A 238 27.70 0.07 -43.76
N PRO A 239 27.17 -0.91 -42.98
CA PRO A 239 27.38 -2.29 -43.38
C PRO A 239 26.14 -3.22 -43.26
N GLN A 240 25.78 -3.80 -44.41
CA GLN A 240 25.43 -5.21 -44.65
C GLN A 240 24.32 -5.93 -43.84
N SER A 241 23.33 -6.41 -44.60
CA SER A 241 22.19 -7.26 -44.21
C SER A 241 22.56 -8.66 -43.72
N GLN A 242 21.88 -9.12 -42.67
CA GLN A 242 21.70 -10.55 -42.36
C GLN A 242 20.24 -10.98 -42.58
N GLN A 243 20.00 -12.25 -42.90
CA GLN A 243 18.66 -12.80 -43.14
C GLN A 243 17.92 -13.08 -41.83
N PRO A 244 16.59 -12.91 -41.77
CA PRO A 244 15.83 -12.99 -40.53
C PRO A 244 15.76 -14.42 -39.97
N GLN A 245 16.01 -14.57 -38.67
CA GLN A 245 15.60 -15.76 -37.92
C GLN A 245 14.08 -15.76 -37.72
N ASN A 246 13.51 -16.95 -37.58
CA ASN A 246 12.07 -17.17 -37.55
C ASN A 246 11.52 -16.93 -36.13
N LYS A 247 11.10 -15.68 -35.85
CA LYS A 247 10.65 -15.24 -34.52
C LYS A 247 9.34 -15.94 -34.11
N SER A 248 9.24 -16.34 -32.84
CA SER A 248 7.97 -16.74 -32.22
C SER A 248 6.97 -15.58 -32.29
N VAL A 249 5.67 -15.90 -32.35
CA VAL A 249 4.59 -14.90 -32.36
C VAL A 249 3.60 -15.23 -31.25
N GLU A 250 3.71 -14.49 -30.16
CA GLU A 250 2.76 -14.54 -29.02
C GLU A 250 1.75 -13.39 -29.13
N THR A 251 0.59 -13.51 -28.49
CA THR A 251 -0.45 -12.45 -28.46
C THR A 251 -0.76 -12.08 -27.03
N LEU A 252 -0.43 -10.85 -26.65
CA LEU A 252 -0.69 -10.29 -25.32
C LEU A 252 -1.97 -9.44 -25.36
N THR A 253 -3.02 -9.91 -24.68
CA THR A 253 -4.26 -9.16 -24.47
C THR A 253 -4.33 -8.71 -23.02
N LEU A 254 -4.38 -7.41 -22.78
CA LEU A 254 -4.30 -6.81 -21.45
C LEU A 254 -5.35 -5.70 -21.29
N SER A 255 -5.88 -5.52 -20.09
CA SER A 255 -6.60 -4.30 -19.70
C SER A 255 -5.84 -3.66 -18.55
N TYR A 256 -5.43 -2.40 -18.72
CA TYR A 256 -4.61 -1.65 -17.76
C TYR A 256 -5.35 -0.39 -17.32
N GLU A 257 -5.64 -0.31 -16.02
CA GLU A 257 -6.22 0.87 -15.39
C GLU A 257 -5.10 1.76 -14.83
N PHE A 258 -5.17 3.07 -15.08
CA PHE A 258 -4.12 4.02 -14.69
C PHE A 258 -4.71 5.33 -14.12
N THR A 259 -3.90 6.06 -13.36
CA THR A 259 -4.33 7.31 -12.72
C THR A 259 -3.98 8.54 -13.57
N ALA A 260 -4.51 9.72 -13.24
CA ALA A 260 -4.17 10.94 -13.97
C ALA A 260 -2.68 11.33 -13.86
N ASN A 261 -1.99 10.89 -12.79
CA ASN A 261 -0.63 11.31 -12.44
C ASN A 261 0.42 10.20 -12.71
N ASP A 262 -0.01 8.98 -13.00
CA ASP A 262 0.83 7.79 -13.09
C ASP A 262 0.48 7.01 -14.37
N LEU A 263 1.05 7.49 -15.48
CA LEU A 263 0.98 6.83 -16.79
C LEU A 263 2.15 5.86 -16.91
N PRO A 264 1.91 4.59 -17.25
CA PRO A 264 2.97 3.60 -17.40
C PRO A 264 3.91 3.95 -18.55
N TYR A 265 5.13 3.41 -18.50
CA TYR A 265 5.97 3.27 -19.67
C TYR A 265 5.50 2.09 -20.50
N PHE A 266 5.83 2.07 -21.78
CA PHE A 266 5.45 1.00 -22.69
C PHE A 266 5.96 -0.37 -22.24
N ASN A 267 7.16 -0.42 -21.66
CA ASN A 267 7.75 -1.66 -21.13
C ASN A 267 7.05 -2.16 -19.84
N ASP A 268 6.25 -1.34 -19.16
CA ASP A 268 5.41 -1.80 -18.04
C ASP A 268 4.14 -2.56 -18.53
N LEU A 269 3.81 -2.40 -19.82
CA LEU A 269 2.61 -2.97 -20.46
C LEU A 269 2.92 -4.24 -21.29
N SER A 270 4.18 -4.67 -21.34
CA SER A 270 4.69 -5.68 -22.26
C SER A 270 5.73 -6.57 -21.59
N THR A 271 5.69 -7.88 -21.83
CA THR A 271 6.77 -8.80 -21.42
C THR A 271 8.03 -8.66 -22.28
N LEU A 272 7.90 -8.07 -23.47
CA LEU A 272 8.99 -7.75 -24.38
C LEU A 272 9.54 -6.36 -24.02
N GLU A 273 10.80 -6.33 -23.57
CA GLU A 273 11.54 -5.09 -23.28
C GLU A 273 12.00 -4.43 -24.59
N VAL A 274 11.47 -3.24 -24.88
CA VAL A 274 11.84 -2.43 -26.04
C VAL A 274 12.93 -1.44 -25.64
N SER A 275 13.97 -1.30 -26.48
CA SER A 275 15.09 -0.40 -26.24
C SER A 275 14.92 0.97 -26.89
N ASP A 276 14.13 1.07 -27.97
CA ASP A 276 13.94 2.29 -28.75
C ASP A 276 12.57 2.32 -29.44
N ILE A 277 11.97 3.50 -29.57
CA ILE A 277 10.64 3.67 -30.19
C ILE A 277 10.56 3.13 -31.63
N SER A 278 11.68 3.05 -32.35
CA SER A 278 11.74 2.48 -33.71
C SER A 278 11.45 0.98 -33.76
N GLU A 279 11.43 0.25 -32.65
CA GLU A 279 11.01 -1.17 -32.56
C GLU A 279 9.48 -1.32 -32.54
N LEU A 280 8.73 -0.24 -32.26
CA LEU A 280 7.25 -0.18 -32.20
C LEU A 280 6.60 -0.06 -33.60
N LYS A 281 7.13 -0.81 -34.58
CA LYS A 281 6.95 -0.56 -36.03
C LYS A 281 5.52 -0.67 -36.56
N GLN A 282 4.60 -1.33 -35.85
CA GLN A 282 3.24 -1.61 -36.33
C GLN A 282 2.17 -1.35 -35.27
N LEU A 283 2.40 -0.44 -34.32
CA LEU A 283 1.37 -0.07 -33.34
C LEU A 283 0.34 0.90 -33.91
N THR A 284 -0.93 0.58 -33.70
CA THR A 284 -2.07 1.49 -33.85
C THR A 284 -2.49 1.95 -32.46
N LEU A 285 -2.40 3.27 -32.24
CA LEU A 285 -2.84 3.93 -31.02
C LEU A 285 -4.18 4.63 -31.29
N THR A 286 -5.15 4.44 -30.41
CA THR A 286 -6.48 5.08 -30.53
C THR A 286 -6.66 6.23 -29.54
N ASN A 287 -7.72 7.04 -29.75
CA ASN A 287 -8.08 8.19 -28.91
C ASN A 287 -6.92 9.20 -28.68
N GLN A 288 -6.10 9.42 -29.71
CA GLN A 288 -4.97 10.36 -29.71
C GLN A 288 -3.86 10.05 -28.68
N LEU A 289 -3.83 8.85 -28.11
CA LEU A 289 -2.71 8.35 -27.31
C LEU A 289 -1.41 8.39 -28.15
N ARG A 290 -0.31 8.79 -27.54
CA ARG A 290 1.03 8.78 -28.13
C ARG A 290 2.01 8.05 -27.22
N ILE A 291 3.16 7.67 -27.78
CA ILE A 291 4.33 7.18 -27.06
C ILE A 291 5.49 8.10 -27.48
N ASN A 292 6.28 8.59 -26.54
CA ASN A 292 7.44 9.44 -26.83
C ASN A 292 8.73 8.61 -27.03
N ASP A 293 9.82 9.27 -27.41
CA ASP A 293 11.11 8.62 -27.67
C ASP A 293 11.69 7.90 -26.44
N GLN A 294 11.25 8.27 -25.22
CA GLN A 294 11.56 7.62 -23.95
C GLN A 294 10.58 6.48 -23.59
N LEU A 295 9.78 6.00 -24.54
CA LEU A 295 8.77 4.95 -24.39
C LEU A 295 7.66 5.27 -23.37
N GLN A 296 7.50 6.52 -22.96
CA GLN A 296 6.46 6.96 -22.03
C GLN A 296 5.14 7.23 -22.77
N LEU A 297 4.02 6.75 -22.22
CA LEU A 297 2.70 7.04 -22.77
C LEU A 297 2.29 8.50 -22.52
N GLN A 298 1.71 9.13 -23.52
CA GLN A 298 1.25 10.52 -23.50
C GLN A 298 -0.23 10.62 -23.90
N LEU A 299 -1.03 11.21 -23.01
CA LEU A 299 -2.43 11.53 -23.28
C LEU A 299 -2.55 12.80 -24.15
N PRO A 300 -3.66 12.96 -24.89
CA PRO A 300 -3.98 14.24 -25.52
C PRO A 300 -4.30 15.31 -24.46
N ASP A 301 -3.95 16.57 -24.76
CA ASP A 301 -4.14 17.72 -23.85
C ASP A 301 -5.56 17.84 -23.31
N ALA A 302 -6.57 17.53 -24.14
CA ALA A 302 -7.98 17.54 -23.73
C ALA A 302 -8.30 16.54 -22.60
N ALA A 303 -7.61 15.39 -22.56
CA ALA A 303 -7.77 14.43 -21.48
C ALA A 303 -6.99 14.85 -20.22
N LEU A 304 -5.89 15.58 -20.37
CA LEU A 304 -5.14 16.16 -19.23
C LEU A 304 -5.87 17.35 -18.61
N ALA A 305 -6.57 18.15 -19.42
CA ALA A 305 -7.30 19.34 -18.98
C ALA A 305 -8.57 19.02 -18.17
N ASP A 306 -9.23 17.89 -18.43
CA ASP A 306 -10.39 17.43 -17.67
C ASP A 306 -10.25 15.96 -17.24
N ILE A 307 -9.82 15.77 -15.99
CA ILE A 307 -9.69 14.46 -15.36
C ILE A 307 -11.02 13.88 -14.85
N SER A 308 -12.10 14.67 -14.86
CA SER A 308 -13.45 14.20 -14.50
C SER A 308 -14.14 13.42 -15.62
N LEU A 309 -13.59 13.50 -16.84
CA LEU A 309 -13.99 12.68 -17.96
C LEU A 309 -13.18 11.36 -18.00
N PRO A 310 -13.84 10.21 -18.22
CA PRO A 310 -13.14 8.95 -18.43
C PRO A 310 -12.32 9.03 -19.71
N TYR A 311 -11.13 8.43 -19.69
CA TYR A 311 -10.32 8.27 -20.89
C TYR A 311 -10.13 6.79 -21.19
N GLN A 312 -10.37 6.40 -22.44
CA GLN A 312 -10.14 5.04 -22.91
C GLN A 312 -9.34 5.09 -24.21
N ALA A 313 -8.27 4.31 -24.28
CA ALA A 313 -7.47 4.12 -25.47
C ALA A 313 -7.11 2.64 -25.62
N ARG A 314 -6.65 2.27 -26.81
CA ARG A 314 -6.25 0.91 -27.15
C ARG A 314 -4.96 0.96 -27.95
N ILE A 315 -4.01 0.12 -27.58
CA ILE A 315 -2.77 -0.16 -28.31
C ILE A 315 -2.96 -1.51 -28.98
N THR A 316 -3.07 -1.53 -30.31
CA THR A 316 -3.19 -2.77 -31.09
C THR A 316 -2.11 -2.81 -32.15
N GLY A 317 -1.37 -3.91 -32.30
CA GLY A 317 -0.34 -3.97 -33.32
C GLY A 317 0.70 -5.05 -33.11
N VAL A 318 1.86 -4.89 -33.74
CA VAL A 318 3.01 -5.77 -33.58
C VAL A 318 4.22 -4.98 -33.10
N VAL A 319 4.91 -5.53 -32.10
CA VAL A 319 6.25 -5.12 -31.67
C VAL A 319 7.23 -6.19 -32.13
N GLU A 320 8.40 -5.79 -32.63
CA GLU A 320 9.40 -6.71 -33.16
C GLU A 320 10.82 -6.22 -32.84
N THR A 321 11.47 -6.86 -31.87
CA THR A 321 12.90 -6.71 -31.57
C THR A 321 13.72 -7.63 -32.48
N ASP A 322 15.05 -7.67 -32.37
CA ASP A 322 15.89 -8.55 -33.19
C ASP A 322 15.61 -10.06 -32.99
N ASN A 323 15.13 -10.46 -31.81
CA ASN A 323 14.94 -11.88 -31.45
C ASN A 323 13.46 -12.31 -31.39
N GLU A 324 12.54 -11.39 -31.08
CA GLU A 324 11.17 -11.72 -30.70
C GLU A 324 10.13 -10.84 -31.41
N ARG A 325 8.90 -11.35 -31.50
CA ARG A 325 7.77 -10.65 -32.13
C ARG A 325 6.50 -10.93 -31.35
N ILE A 326 5.83 -9.89 -30.87
CA ILE A 326 4.55 -10.04 -30.16
C ILE A 326 3.45 -9.24 -30.83
N THR A 327 2.23 -9.76 -30.78
CA THR A 327 1.02 -9.04 -31.15
C THR A 327 0.40 -8.48 -29.87
N LEU A 328 0.16 -7.17 -29.83
CA LEU A 328 -0.44 -6.48 -28.70
C LEU A 328 -1.92 -6.20 -28.96
N ASP A 329 -2.73 -6.40 -27.91
CA ASP A 329 -4.10 -5.91 -27.80
C ASP A 329 -4.36 -5.39 -26.38
N ILE A 330 -3.88 -4.17 -26.10
CA ILE A 330 -3.89 -3.56 -24.77
C ILE A 330 -4.97 -2.48 -24.71
N LEU A 331 -5.90 -2.63 -23.78
CA LEU A 331 -6.92 -1.65 -23.43
C LEU A 331 -6.44 -0.79 -22.25
N LEU A 332 -6.35 0.52 -22.44
CA LEU A 332 -5.99 1.50 -21.41
C LEU A 332 -7.24 2.24 -20.93
N ILE A 333 -7.44 2.30 -19.62
CA ILE A 333 -8.62 2.93 -18.99
C ILE A 333 -8.15 3.88 -17.88
N ARG A 334 -8.62 5.13 -17.93
CA ARG A 334 -8.56 6.07 -16.81
C ARG A 334 -9.97 6.31 -16.31
N SER A 335 -10.23 5.94 -15.06
CA SER A 335 -11.50 6.25 -14.41
C SER A 335 -11.67 7.76 -14.19
N PRO A 336 -12.92 8.27 -14.19
CA PRO A 336 -13.22 9.65 -13.77
C PRO A 336 -12.63 9.98 -12.41
N SER A 337 -12.06 11.18 -12.28
CA SER A 337 -11.58 11.69 -11.00
C SER A 337 -12.27 12.99 -10.62
N TYR A 338 -12.62 13.12 -9.34
CA TYR A 338 -13.39 14.24 -8.81
C TYR A 338 -12.68 14.84 -7.60
N SER A 339 -12.78 16.17 -7.45
CA SER A 339 -12.29 16.85 -6.24
C SER A 339 -12.95 16.29 -4.98
N ILE A 340 -12.14 15.89 -4.01
CA ILE A 340 -12.60 15.27 -2.75
C ILE A 340 -13.38 16.30 -1.90
N ASP A 341 -12.96 17.57 -1.92
CA ASP A 341 -13.60 18.63 -1.16
C ASP A 341 -15.01 18.96 -1.68
N ALA A 342 -15.17 18.99 -3.01
CA ALA A 342 -16.43 19.26 -3.70
C ALA A 342 -17.39 18.04 -3.76
N MET A 343 -16.90 16.84 -3.41
CA MET A 343 -17.69 15.62 -3.44
C MET A 343 -18.77 15.61 -2.34
N SER A 344 -19.98 15.16 -2.69
CA SER A 344 -21.03 14.85 -1.72
C SER A 344 -20.88 13.42 -1.20
N PHE A 345 -21.18 13.23 0.09
CA PHE A 345 -21.09 11.96 0.79
C PHE A 345 -22.43 11.65 1.47
N ASN A 346 -22.82 10.39 1.47
CA ASN A 346 -24.03 9.88 2.12
C ASN A 346 -23.79 9.58 3.60
N ASP A 347 -22.63 9.00 3.95
CA ASP A 347 -22.26 8.67 5.33
C ASP A 347 -21.31 9.73 5.92
N PRO A 348 -21.66 10.40 7.04
CA PRO A 348 -20.86 11.48 7.59
C PRO A 348 -19.55 11.03 8.25
N GLN A 349 -19.45 9.78 8.73
CA GLN A 349 -18.19 9.26 9.28
C GLN A 349 -17.23 8.91 8.16
N ILE A 350 -17.70 8.28 7.08
CA ILE A 350 -16.90 8.02 5.88
C ILE A 350 -16.48 9.34 5.22
N ALA A 351 -17.37 10.34 5.13
CA ALA A 351 -17.04 11.68 4.66
C ALA A 351 -15.90 12.31 5.46
N SER A 352 -16.00 12.28 6.80
CA SER A 352 -15.00 12.83 7.71
C SER A 352 -13.66 12.11 7.58
N CYS A 353 -13.69 10.77 7.54
CA CYS A 353 -12.54 9.90 7.35
C CYS A 353 -11.78 10.20 6.04
N ILE A 354 -12.51 10.26 4.91
CA ILE A 354 -11.93 10.52 3.59
C ILE A 354 -11.37 11.95 3.52
N LYS A 355 -12.08 12.95 4.02
CA LYS A 355 -11.59 14.34 4.02
C LYS A 355 -10.37 14.53 4.95
N ALA A 356 -10.32 13.83 6.08
CA ALA A 356 -9.12 13.80 6.93
C ALA A 356 -7.93 13.16 6.20
N SER A 357 -8.15 12.02 5.54
CA SER A 357 -7.12 11.30 4.76
C SER A 357 -6.58 12.15 3.61
N ALA A 358 -7.47 12.76 2.83
CA ALA A 358 -7.12 13.66 1.74
C ALA A 358 -6.31 14.87 2.22
N LYS A 359 -6.80 15.57 3.25
CA LYS A 359 -6.11 16.73 3.85
C LYS A 359 -4.72 16.37 4.40
N GLN A 360 -4.58 15.21 5.06
CA GLN A 360 -3.31 14.74 5.61
C GLN A 360 -2.29 14.40 4.52
N LEU A 361 -2.74 13.70 3.49
CA LEU A 361 -1.89 13.24 2.39
C LEU A 361 -1.76 14.29 1.26
N GLN A 362 -2.39 15.46 1.41
CA GLN A 362 -2.44 16.56 0.43
C GLN A 362 -3.05 16.15 -0.91
N LEU A 363 -3.97 15.18 -0.87
CA LEU A 363 -4.71 14.69 -2.03
C LEU A 363 -5.84 15.65 -2.36
N THR A 364 -6.03 15.92 -3.65
CA THR A 364 -7.08 16.84 -4.12
C THR A 364 -8.22 16.11 -4.81
N ASN A 365 -7.95 14.97 -5.45
CA ASN A 365 -8.88 14.23 -6.29
C ASN A 365 -8.99 12.74 -5.91
N SER A 366 -10.14 12.14 -6.22
CA SER A 366 -10.49 10.77 -5.83
C SER A 366 -9.57 9.68 -6.41
N ASN A 367 -8.87 9.93 -7.51
CA ASN A 367 -7.88 9.00 -8.07
C ASN A 367 -6.55 8.94 -7.29
N GLU A 368 -6.34 9.84 -6.32
CA GLU A 368 -5.08 9.92 -5.56
C GLU A 368 -5.17 9.16 -4.22
N LEU A 369 -6.39 8.79 -3.79
CA LEU A 369 -6.62 8.05 -2.54
C LEU A 369 -6.52 6.55 -2.78
N THR A 370 -5.33 5.99 -2.55
CA THR A 370 -5.05 4.54 -2.65
C THR A 370 -5.19 3.81 -1.32
N GLN A 371 -5.07 4.51 -0.20
CA GLN A 371 -5.17 3.95 1.15
C GLN A 371 -6.19 4.73 1.98
N LEU A 372 -7.07 4.03 2.70
CA LEU A 372 -8.04 4.63 3.59
C LEU A 372 -8.12 3.83 4.89
N ASN A 373 -8.08 4.53 6.03
CA ASN A 373 -8.49 3.95 7.30
C ASN A 373 -9.54 4.82 7.96
N CYS A 374 -10.62 4.18 8.41
CA CYS A 374 -11.64 4.84 9.20
C CYS A 374 -11.77 4.18 10.57
N ARG A 375 -11.55 4.98 11.62
CA ARG A 375 -12.02 4.66 12.98
C ARG A 375 -13.50 5.05 13.07
N LEU A 376 -14.35 4.06 13.31
CA LEU A 376 -15.81 4.18 13.29
C LEU A 376 -16.37 4.04 14.71
N SER A 377 -17.34 4.89 15.05
CA SER A 377 -17.94 4.97 16.38
C SER A 377 -19.43 4.61 16.41
N SER A 378 -20.09 4.57 15.25
CA SER A 378 -21.52 4.30 15.15
C SER A 378 -21.87 3.40 13.94
N THR A 379 -23.14 3.39 13.51
CA THR A 379 -23.56 2.63 12.33
C THR A 379 -23.15 3.36 11.05
N VAL A 380 -22.61 2.63 10.08
CA VAL A 380 -21.92 3.18 8.90
C VAL A 380 -22.33 2.46 7.62
N ASN A 381 -22.54 3.23 6.56
CA ASN A 381 -22.69 2.74 5.19
C ASN A 381 -21.43 3.05 4.36
N LEU A 382 -20.97 2.07 3.57
CA LEU A 382 -19.76 2.15 2.74
C LEU A 382 -20.01 2.58 1.29
N ASP A 383 -21.26 2.93 0.91
CA ASP A 383 -21.63 3.33 -0.46
C ASP A 383 -20.74 4.43 -1.07
N ASP A 384 -20.22 5.35 -0.25
CA ASP A 384 -19.34 6.41 -0.74
C ASP A 384 -17.97 5.91 -1.20
N LEU A 385 -17.49 4.78 -0.69
CA LEU A 385 -16.20 4.21 -1.07
C LEU A 385 -16.15 3.83 -2.56
N GLN A 386 -17.30 3.51 -3.17
CA GLN A 386 -17.41 3.17 -4.59
C GLN A 386 -16.89 4.27 -5.53
N LYS A 387 -16.76 5.52 -5.04
CA LYS A 387 -16.25 6.69 -5.78
C LYS A 387 -14.72 6.73 -5.89
N PHE A 388 -14.01 5.87 -5.15
CA PHE A 388 -12.54 5.88 -5.04
C PHE A 388 -11.94 4.61 -5.65
N LYS A 389 -11.96 4.53 -6.99
CA LYS A 389 -11.59 3.31 -7.75
C LYS A 389 -10.14 2.87 -7.58
N GLN A 390 -9.25 3.75 -7.11
CA GLN A 390 -7.84 3.45 -6.87
C GLN A 390 -7.54 2.93 -5.45
N LEU A 391 -8.55 2.73 -4.59
CA LEU A 391 -8.33 2.15 -3.26
C LEU A 391 -7.76 0.73 -3.36
N GLN A 392 -6.53 0.58 -2.86
CA GLN A 392 -5.77 -0.66 -2.73
C GLN A 392 -5.82 -1.22 -1.30
N THR A 393 -5.83 -0.34 -0.30
CA THR A 393 -5.89 -0.73 1.12
C THR A 393 -7.04 -0.02 1.80
N VAL A 394 -7.96 -0.79 2.40
CA VAL A 394 -9.04 -0.27 3.24
C VAL A 394 -8.95 -0.92 4.62
N SER A 395 -8.85 -0.10 5.66
CA SER A 395 -8.85 -0.53 7.06
C SER A 395 -10.02 0.11 7.81
N LEU A 396 -10.89 -0.70 8.43
CA LEU A 396 -12.08 -0.21 9.14
C LEU A 396 -12.03 -0.72 10.58
N MET A 397 -11.90 0.20 11.55
CA MET A 397 -11.81 -0.16 12.97
C MET A 397 -13.03 0.35 13.74
N GLY A 398 -13.77 -0.56 14.38
CA GLY A 398 -14.90 -0.23 15.24
C GLY A 398 -16.23 -0.06 14.50
N GLY A 399 -17.24 0.46 15.20
CA GLY A 399 -18.55 0.78 14.66
C GLY A 399 -19.38 -0.43 14.19
N LYS A 400 -20.42 -0.14 13.40
CA LYS A 400 -21.33 -1.14 12.83
C LYS A 400 -21.48 -0.94 11.33
N LEU A 401 -20.90 -1.84 10.53
CA LEU A 401 -20.98 -1.84 9.09
C LEU A 401 -22.32 -2.44 8.63
N THR A 402 -23.08 -1.70 7.81
CA THR A 402 -24.43 -2.13 7.38
C THR A 402 -24.44 -3.11 6.22
N ASP A 403 -23.45 -3.00 5.33
CA ASP A 403 -23.28 -3.80 4.10
C ASP A 403 -21.82 -3.65 3.63
N LEU A 404 -21.21 -4.71 3.08
CA LEU A 404 -19.86 -4.67 2.48
C LEU A 404 -19.87 -4.74 0.95
N SER A 405 -21.03 -4.95 0.31
CA SER A 405 -21.15 -4.97 -1.16
C SER A 405 -20.60 -3.74 -1.90
N PRO A 406 -20.52 -2.51 -1.32
CA PRO A 406 -19.83 -1.40 -1.96
C PRO A 406 -18.34 -1.69 -2.30
N LEU A 407 -17.66 -2.49 -1.47
CA LEU A 407 -16.25 -2.84 -1.63
C LEU A 407 -16.01 -3.72 -2.87
N SER A 408 -17.01 -4.52 -3.28
CA SER A 408 -17.01 -5.33 -4.52
C SER A 408 -16.88 -4.51 -5.81
N SER A 409 -16.98 -3.19 -5.73
CA SER A 409 -16.81 -2.26 -6.85
C SER A 409 -15.40 -1.66 -6.97
N LEU A 410 -14.49 -2.04 -6.06
CA LEU A 410 -13.11 -1.55 -5.97
C LEU A 410 -12.18 -2.57 -6.63
N ALA A 411 -12.02 -2.47 -7.96
CA ALA A 411 -11.24 -3.42 -8.75
C ALA A 411 -9.75 -3.47 -8.40
N GLN A 412 -9.23 -2.40 -7.78
CA GLN A 412 -7.84 -2.26 -7.36
C GLN A 412 -7.62 -2.66 -5.89
N LEU A 413 -8.64 -3.13 -5.16
CA LEU A 413 -8.53 -3.41 -3.72
C LEU A 413 -7.73 -4.70 -3.47
N GLU A 414 -6.50 -4.54 -2.96
CA GLU A 414 -5.58 -5.64 -2.65
C GLU A 414 -5.73 -6.15 -1.21
N MET A 415 -6.08 -5.25 -0.27
CA MET A 415 -6.20 -5.56 1.16
C MET A 415 -7.42 -4.89 1.80
N LEU A 416 -8.21 -5.70 2.52
CA LEU A 416 -9.31 -5.25 3.38
C LEU A 416 -9.07 -5.74 4.81
N ASN A 417 -8.77 -4.83 5.73
CA ASN A 417 -8.72 -5.11 7.16
C ASN A 417 -9.97 -4.57 7.86
N ILE A 418 -10.64 -5.37 8.67
CA ILE A 418 -11.76 -4.94 9.52
C ILE A 418 -11.52 -5.46 10.94
N GLU A 419 -11.53 -4.54 11.91
CA GLU A 419 -11.20 -4.83 13.31
C GLU A 419 -12.24 -4.27 14.28
N LEU A 420 -12.58 -5.03 15.32
CA LEU A 420 -13.43 -4.56 16.44
C LEU A 420 -14.84 -4.06 16.01
N SER A 421 -15.31 -4.47 14.83
CA SER A 421 -16.57 -4.01 14.23
C SER A 421 -17.70 -5.04 14.35
N GLN A 422 -18.95 -4.57 14.36
CA GLN A 422 -20.11 -5.40 14.04
C GLN A 422 -20.42 -5.32 12.54
N ILE A 423 -20.62 -6.45 11.87
CA ILE A 423 -21.04 -6.50 10.46
C ILE A 423 -22.48 -7.02 10.41
N ALA A 424 -23.43 -6.20 9.96
CA ALA A 424 -24.83 -6.57 9.88
C ALA A 424 -25.12 -7.61 8.79
N LYS A 425 -24.43 -7.49 7.66
CA LYS A 425 -24.36 -8.43 6.52
C LYS A 425 -23.14 -8.09 5.66
N PHE A 426 -22.59 -9.06 4.95
CA PHE A 426 -21.57 -8.84 3.93
C PHE A 426 -22.20 -8.35 2.62
N GLY A 427 -23.40 -8.83 2.27
CA GLY A 427 -24.08 -8.49 1.02
C GLY A 427 -23.49 -9.23 -0.19
N ASP A 428 -23.65 -8.65 -1.39
CA ASP A 428 -23.03 -9.20 -2.61
C ASP A 428 -21.53 -8.88 -2.67
N ILE A 429 -20.72 -9.82 -2.17
CA ILE A 429 -19.26 -9.80 -2.23
C ILE A 429 -18.69 -10.69 -3.35
N SER A 430 -19.49 -11.05 -4.34
CA SER A 430 -19.11 -12.00 -5.41
C SER A 430 -17.98 -11.53 -6.33
N ARG A 431 -17.57 -10.27 -6.23
CA ARG A 431 -16.45 -9.65 -6.99
C ARG A 431 -15.35 -9.11 -6.08
N LEU A 432 -15.46 -9.28 -4.76
CA LEU A 432 -14.42 -8.85 -3.83
C LEU A 432 -13.23 -9.82 -3.97
N SER A 433 -12.11 -9.31 -4.50
CA SER A 433 -10.90 -10.05 -4.83
C SER A 433 -9.68 -9.43 -4.13
N ALA A 434 -9.67 -9.53 -2.80
CA ALA A 434 -8.65 -8.95 -1.92
C ALA A 434 -8.17 -9.98 -0.89
N ASN A 435 -7.11 -9.67 -0.16
CA ASN A 435 -6.78 -10.33 1.10
C ASN A 435 -7.66 -9.74 2.23
N LEU A 436 -8.43 -10.59 2.91
CA LEU A 436 -9.38 -10.19 3.95
C LEU A 436 -8.82 -10.52 5.33
N MET A 437 -8.58 -9.51 6.16
CA MET A 437 -8.24 -9.65 7.57
C MET A 437 -9.45 -9.21 8.42
N LEU A 438 -10.00 -10.13 9.21
CA LEU A 438 -11.23 -9.93 9.98
C LEU A 438 -10.98 -10.29 11.44
N SER A 439 -10.68 -9.29 12.27
CA SER A 439 -10.29 -9.46 13.69
C SER A 439 -11.37 -8.95 14.64
N ASN A 440 -11.72 -9.72 15.67
CA ASN A 440 -12.71 -9.33 16.70
C ASN A 440 -14.08 -8.90 16.10
N ILE A 441 -14.53 -9.57 15.04
CA ILE A 441 -15.77 -9.23 14.32
C ILE A 441 -17.00 -9.91 14.94
N ASP A 442 -18.04 -9.14 15.21
CA ASP A 442 -19.38 -9.64 15.53
C ASP A 442 -20.27 -9.68 14.29
N THR A 443 -20.58 -10.88 13.81
CA THR A 443 -21.56 -11.09 12.74
C THR A 443 -22.20 -12.49 12.82
N GLN A 444 -23.27 -12.66 12.05
CA GLN A 444 -23.97 -13.93 11.80
C GLN A 444 -23.85 -14.37 10.32
N ASP A 445 -23.33 -13.50 9.45
CA ASP A 445 -23.37 -13.67 7.99
C ASP A 445 -22.04 -14.24 7.43
N TRP A 446 -21.28 -14.97 8.25
CA TRP A 446 -20.00 -15.57 7.87
C TRP A 446 -20.09 -16.45 6.62
N GLN A 447 -21.24 -17.08 6.38
CA GLN A 447 -21.48 -17.90 5.18
C GLN A 447 -21.30 -17.12 3.87
N ALA A 448 -21.57 -15.80 3.85
CA ALA A 448 -21.47 -14.97 2.66
C ALA A 448 -20.04 -14.90 2.10
N LEU A 449 -19.01 -15.06 2.93
CA LEU A 449 -17.61 -15.09 2.49
C LEU A 449 -17.34 -16.14 1.42
N ALA A 450 -18.06 -17.27 1.45
CA ALA A 450 -17.96 -18.33 0.44
C ALA A 450 -18.32 -17.89 -0.99
N GLN A 451 -18.97 -16.74 -1.16
CA GLN A 451 -19.30 -16.18 -2.47
C GLN A 451 -18.17 -15.30 -3.03
N SER A 452 -17.20 -14.89 -2.21
CA SER A 452 -16.12 -13.98 -2.60
C SER A 452 -15.08 -14.62 -3.53
N GLN A 453 -14.30 -13.77 -4.19
CA GLN A 453 -13.11 -14.13 -4.96
C GLN A 453 -11.83 -13.77 -4.16
N ALA A 454 -11.93 -13.72 -2.83
CA ALA A 454 -10.82 -13.35 -1.96
C ALA A 454 -9.63 -14.31 -2.13
N THR A 455 -8.43 -13.76 -2.28
CA THR A 455 -7.18 -14.52 -2.42
C THR A 455 -6.80 -15.24 -1.13
N SER A 456 -7.04 -14.59 0.01
CA SER A 456 -6.95 -15.19 1.33
C SER A 456 -7.95 -14.55 2.28
N VAL A 457 -8.39 -15.30 3.29
CA VAL A 457 -9.24 -14.80 4.37
C VAL A 457 -8.68 -15.25 5.70
N SER A 458 -8.39 -14.31 6.60
CA SER A 458 -7.95 -14.56 7.98
C SER A 458 -9.03 -14.06 8.96
N ILE A 459 -9.54 -14.96 9.80
CA ILE A 459 -10.59 -14.68 10.79
C ILE A 459 -10.02 -14.94 12.19
N MET A 460 -9.75 -13.87 12.93
CA MET A 460 -9.00 -13.90 14.18
C MET A 460 -9.81 -13.34 15.35
N ASN A 461 -9.54 -13.82 16.57
CA ASN A 461 -10.10 -13.30 17.81
C ASN A 461 -11.64 -13.23 17.84
N ILE A 462 -12.33 -14.14 17.16
CA ILE A 462 -13.80 -14.15 17.19
C ILE A 462 -14.31 -14.72 18.53
N THR A 463 -15.34 -14.08 19.08
CA THR A 463 -15.87 -14.41 20.42
C THR A 463 -16.57 -15.77 20.49
N ASP A 464 -17.03 -16.29 19.35
CA ASP A 464 -17.78 -17.55 19.26
C ASP A 464 -17.45 -18.29 17.95
N CYS A 465 -16.50 -19.21 18.06
CA CYS A 465 -16.05 -20.06 16.96
C CYS A 465 -17.15 -20.93 16.33
N SER A 466 -18.26 -21.19 17.05
CA SER A 466 -19.37 -21.99 16.49
C SER A 466 -20.06 -21.29 15.31
N ARG A 467 -19.94 -19.95 15.23
CA ARG A 467 -20.50 -19.14 14.14
C ARG A 467 -19.79 -19.32 12.80
N LEU A 468 -18.61 -19.95 12.77
CA LEU A 468 -17.96 -20.33 11.52
C LEU A 468 -18.51 -21.65 10.94
N ALA A 469 -19.34 -22.39 11.68
CA ALA A 469 -19.91 -23.64 11.19
C ALA A 469 -20.67 -23.48 9.85
N PRO A 470 -21.54 -22.47 9.64
CA PRO A 470 -22.19 -22.27 8.33
C PRO A 470 -21.22 -22.06 7.17
N LEU A 471 -20.10 -21.37 7.41
CA LEU A 471 -19.01 -21.16 6.44
C LEU A 471 -18.24 -22.47 6.18
N ALA A 472 -17.92 -23.23 7.22
CA ALA A 472 -17.22 -24.52 7.12
C ALA A 472 -17.99 -25.60 6.33
N HIS A 473 -19.32 -25.50 6.26
CA HIS A 473 -20.17 -26.40 5.47
C HIS A 473 -20.30 -25.99 4.00
N GLN A 474 -19.74 -24.85 3.56
CA GLN A 474 -19.86 -24.43 2.17
C GLN A 474 -19.03 -25.32 1.26
N PRO A 475 -19.57 -25.75 0.10
CA PRO A 475 -18.95 -26.77 -0.72
C PRO A 475 -17.58 -26.33 -1.25
N ASN A 476 -17.39 -25.02 -1.47
CA ASN A 476 -16.21 -24.40 -2.05
C ASN A 476 -15.25 -23.75 -1.04
N VAL A 477 -15.40 -24.01 0.27
CA VAL A 477 -14.59 -23.39 1.33
C VAL A 477 -13.74 -24.41 2.07
N ALA A 478 -12.46 -24.09 2.24
CA ALA A 478 -11.53 -24.81 3.10
C ALA A 478 -11.21 -23.96 4.34
N LEU A 479 -11.91 -24.22 5.45
CA LEU A 479 -11.68 -23.57 6.73
C LEU A 479 -10.58 -24.29 7.53
N MET A 480 -9.42 -23.65 7.64
CA MET A 480 -8.28 -24.09 8.45
C MET A 480 -8.42 -23.58 9.88
N TYR A 481 -8.70 -24.51 10.80
CA TYR A 481 -8.69 -24.23 12.23
C TYR A 481 -7.28 -24.28 12.82
N LYS A 482 -7.08 -23.59 13.94
CA LYS A 482 -5.85 -23.63 14.73
C LYS A 482 -5.61 -25.03 15.29
N GLY A 483 -4.37 -25.51 15.09
CA GLY A 483 -3.92 -26.79 15.65
C GLY A 483 -4.41 -28.04 14.93
N LEU A 484 -4.91 -27.92 13.69
CA LEU A 484 -5.12 -29.07 12.82
C LEU A 484 -3.80 -29.82 12.62
N ASN A 485 -3.86 -31.15 12.63
CA ASN A 485 -2.68 -31.99 12.42
C ASN A 485 -2.41 -32.20 10.92
N PRO A 486 -1.17 -32.58 10.53
CA PRO A 486 -0.77 -32.91 9.17
C PRO A 486 -1.82 -33.64 8.30
N ASN A 487 -2.42 -34.70 8.83
CA ASN A 487 -3.38 -35.51 8.07
C ASN A 487 -4.74 -34.81 7.90
N GLU A 488 -5.14 -33.96 8.84
CA GLU A 488 -6.38 -33.17 8.75
C GLU A 488 -6.23 -32.05 7.72
N ILE A 489 -5.08 -31.37 7.70
CA ILE A 489 -4.75 -30.34 6.70
C ILE A 489 -4.70 -30.97 5.30
N MET A 490 -4.00 -32.10 5.14
CA MET A 490 -3.96 -32.83 3.87
C MET A 490 -5.36 -33.33 3.45
N ALA A 491 -6.21 -33.79 4.38
CA ALA A 491 -7.57 -34.20 4.07
C ALA A 491 -8.47 -33.03 3.64
N LEU A 492 -8.30 -31.85 4.25
CA LEU A 492 -9.00 -30.61 3.88
C LEU A 492 -8.59 -30.17 2.46
N MET A 493 -7.30 -30.24 2.13
CA MET A 493 -6.75 -29.86 0.82
C MET A 493 -7.03 -30.89 -0.28
N GLN A 494 -7.03 -32.18 0.01
CA GLN A 494 -7.56 -33.16 -0.95
C GLN A 494 -9.05 -32.94 -1.25
N GLN A 495 -9.81 -32.28 -0.36
CA GLN A 495 -11.15 -31.80 -0.69
C GLN A 495 -11.12 -30.50 -1.50
N VAL A 496 -10.11 -29.64 -1.37
CA VAL A 496 -9.89 -28.48 -2.25
C VAL A 496 -9.76 -28.94 -3.69
N ASP A 497 -8.75 -29.76 -3.98
CA ASP A 497 -8.39 -30.20 -5.33
C ASP A 497 -9.50 -31.02 -6.00
N LYS A 498 -10.20 -31.88 -5.23
CA LYS A 498 -11.24 -32.78 -5.74
C LYS A 498 -12.64 -32.17 -5.79
N SER A 499 -12.90 -31.09 -5.04
CA SER A 499 -14.26 -30.51 -4.89
C SER A 499 -14.38 -29.08 -5.40
N ASN A 500 -13.35 -28.54 -6.07
CA ASN A 500 -13.33 -27.18 -6.61
C ASN A 500 -13.51 -26.11 -5.51
N ARG A 501 -12.78 -26.24 -4.39
CA ARG A 501 -12.85 -25.25 -3.29
C ARG A 501 -11.89 -24.08 -3.53
N SER A 502 -12.40 -23.02 -4.14
CA SER A 502 -11.60 -21.85 -4.47
C SER A 502 -11.19 -20.99 -3.27
N LEU A 503 -11.86 -21.11 -2.12
CA LEU A 503 -11.65 -20.19 -0.99
C LEU A 503 -11.00 -20.88 0.23
N THR A 504 -9.76 -20.48 0.54
CA THR A 504 -9.10 -20.84 1.80
C THR A 504 -9.35 -19.79 2.86
N VAL A 505 -9.83 -20.22 4.02
CA VAL A 505 -10.11 -19.36 5.19
C VAL A 505 -9.30 -19.89 6.36
N LEU A 506 -8.55 -19.02 7.03
CA LEU A 506 -7.72 -19.36 8.18
C LEU A 506 -8.32 -18.76 9.45
N THR A 507 -8.23 -19.47 10.57
CA THR A 507 -8.72 -18.96 11.86
C THR A 507 -7.94 -19.46 13.06
N ASP A 508 -7.83 -18.62 14.09
CA ASP A 508 -7.29 -18.98 15.40
C ASP A 508 -8.24 -19.85 16.24
N CYS A 509 -9.49 -20.03 15.79
CA CYS A 509 -10.44 -20.95 16.39
C CYS A 509 -9.91 -22.39 16.41
N PRO A 510 -10.04 -23.11 17.54
CA PRO A 510 -9.72 -24.53 17.59
C PRO A 510 -10.72 -25.34 16.76
N ALA A 511 -10.26 -26.48 16.21
CA ALA A 511 -11.14 -27.39 15.50
C ALA A 511 -12.33 -27.85 16.38
N PRO A 512 -13.55 -28.00 15.82
CA PRO A 512 -14.69 -28.52 16.55
C PRO A 512 -14.37 -29.90 17.14
N LYS A 513 -14.73 -30.12 18.41
CA LYS A 513 -14.65 -31.45 19.02
C LYS A 513 -15.83 -32.29 18.51
N ASN A 514 -15.52 -33.33 17.75
CA ASN A 514 -16.47 -34.36 17.29
C ASN A 514 -17.16 -35.09 18.46
#